data_AF-A0A328WUU4-F1
#
_entry.id   AF-A0A328WUU4-F1
#
_cell.length_a   1.000
_cell.length_b   1.000
_cell.length_c   1.000
_cell.angle_alpha   90.00
_cell.angle_beta   90.00
_cell.angle_gamma   90.00
#
_symmetry.space_group_name_H-M   'P 1'
#
loop_
_entity.id
_entity.type
_entity.pdbx_description
1 polymer ?
#
loop_
_entity_poly.entity_id
_entity_poly.type
_entity_poly.pdbx_seq_one_letter_code
_entity_poly.pdbx_strand_id
1 'polypeptide(L)'
;MKNFYIILFFLIGFISAFSQQKTYCNPINIDYGYCPIEPFVTQGKHRATADPVITFFKGKYYLFSTNQWGYWHSENMLDWKFIPRKFLRPEHKVWDELCAPSLSFINDTLLVIGSTHTKDFPIWMSTNPEVDDWKELVHKHQAGAWDPQIFWDEEKDELYMYYGSSNLYPLYGLKLNRKTFQPEGEPVPVLALNDFEHGWERFGENNDNTFLQPFTEGAFMTKYNNKYYLQYGAPGTEFSGYADGVYVGKSPLGPFEYQPHNPFSYKPGGFARGAGHGATYQDVNKNYWHVSTIGICTKNNFERRLGIWPAGFDKDDVMYSNTAYGDYPTFLPSENKNHLTNHFSGWMLLNYNKPVQVSSTLGGYQPNFAVDEDIKTYWSAQTASKGEFMITDLGERSTINAIQINYADQDVELMGKPETTLGHKYILYQSNDSKNWKVLVDQSKSTKDVPHEYIELQSPTTARYLKLVNIQMPTGKFAISGFRVFGKGSSEKPGLVQNFVPLRSGPKVEGERRNVWFKWQQEPSADGYVIYFGKSPDKLYGSIMVYGKNEYYFNGLDRSDVYYFQIEAFNNNGIGPKSEIKKAE
;
A
#
# COMPACT_ATOMS: atom_id res chain seq x y z
N MET A 1 61.05 41.82 22.74
CA MET A 1 60.46 40.55 22.25
C MET A 1 58.95 40.70 22.29
N LYS A 2 58.29 40.65 21.13
CA LYS A 2 56.84 40.89 21.00
C LYS A 2 56.09 39.58 21.34
N ASN A 3 55.22 39.63 22.34
CA ASN A 3 54.31 38.52 22.66
C ASN A 3 53.15 38.51 21.66
N PHE A 4 53.05 37.45 20.87
CA PHE A 4 51.92 37.15 19.99
C PHE A 4 50.81 36.48 20.81
N TYR A 5 49.64 37.12 20.91
CA TYR A 5 48.43 36.46 21.36
C TYR A 5 47.75 35.80 20.14
N ILE A 6 47.71 34.46 20.14
CA ILE A 6 46.94 33.68 19.16
C ILE A 6 45.49 33.65 19.66
N ILE A 7 44.60 34.31 18.94
CA ILE A 7 43.15 34.21 19.13
C ILE A 7 42.68 32.96 18.41
N LEU A 8 42.26 31.95 19.17
CA LEU A 8 41.67 30.73 18.66
C LEU A 8 40.18 30.99 18.34
N PHE A 9 39.83 31.12 17.06
CA PHE A 9 38.44 31.16 16.62
C PHE A 9 37.85 29.74 16.72
N PHE A 10 36.99 29.51 17.71
CA PHE A 10 36.13 28.32 17.75
C PHE A 10 35.03 28.47 16.69
N LEU A 11 35.20 27.81 15.54
CA LEU A 11 34.13 27.55 14.59
C LEU A 11 33.17 26.54 15.24
N ILE A 12 32.08 27.03 15.84
CA ILE A 12 30.94 26.19 16.22
C ILE A 12 30.22 25.86 14.90
N GLY A 13 30.58 24.74 14.29
CA GLY A 13 29.80 24.16 13.22
C GLY A 13 28.44 23.75 13.79
N PHE A 14 27.38 24.46 13.39
CA PHE A 14 26.02 23.97 13.55
C PHE A 14 25.87 22.72 12.69
N ILE A 15 26.12 21.55 13.27
CA ILE A 15 25.64 20.30 12.72
C ILE A 15 24.13 20.33 12.96
N SER A 16 23.37 20.72 11.95
CA SER A 16 21.93 20.47 11.92
C SER A 16 21.76 18.95 11.93
N ALA A 17 21.56 18.38 13.12
CA ALA A 17 21.05 17.04 13.26
C ALA A 17 19.64 17.04 12.66
N PHE A 18 19.52 16.69 11.39
CA PHE A 18 18.23 16.39 10.79
C PHE A 18 17.69 15.17 11.55
N SER A 19 16.69 15.38 12.40
CA SER A 19 15.96 14.25 12.99
C SER A 19 15.43 13.41 11.85
N GLN A 20 15.79 12.14 11.82
CA GLN A 20 15.26 11.19 10.85
C GLN A 20 13.75 11.09 11.05
N GLN A 21 13.00 11.05 9.94
CA GLN A 21 11.56 10.81 9.95
C GLN A 21 11.28 9.43 10.54
N LYS A 22 10.27 9.36 11.41
CA LYS A 22 9.97 8.18 12.24
C LYS A 22 8.78 7.41 11.73
N THR A 23 7.97 8.06 10.90
CA THR A 23 6.71 7.53 10.39
C THR A 23 6.67 7.56 8.87
N TYR A 24 5.78 6.75 8.30
CA TYR A 24 5.40 6.78 6.89
C TYR A 24 3.88 6.74 6.77
N CYS A 25 3.36 6.93 5.55
CA CYS A 25 1.93 6.84 5.27
C CYS A 25 1.73 6.16 3.92
N ASN A 26 0.68 5.35 3.78
CA ASN A 26 0.29 4.77 2.50
C ASN A 26 -0.57 5.76 1.68
N PRO A 27 -0.54 5.71 0.33
CA PRO A 27 0.43 4.96 -0.49
C PRO A 27 1.87 5.45 -0.26
N ILE A 28 2.85 4.56 -0.41
CA ILE A 28 4.25 4.93 -0.18
C ILE A 28 4.75 5.93 -1.22
N ASN A 29 5.72 6.77 -0.85
CA ASN A 29 6.27 7.78 -1.76
C ASN A 29 7.51 7.26 -2.50
N ILE A 30 7.31 6.76 -3.71
CA ILE A 30 8.39 6.44 -4.66
C ILE A 30 8.17 7.18 -5.97
N ASP A 31 9.22 7.35 -6.77
CA ASP A 31 9.17 8.00 -8.09
C ASP A 31 8.57 7.04 -9.14
N TYR A 32 7.29 6.70 -8.99
CA TYR A 32 6.57 5.77 -9.88
C TYR A 32 6.74 6.12 -11.35
N GLY A 33 6.92 5.11 -12.19
CA GLY A 33 6.84 5.21 -13.64
C GLY A 33 5.42 5.48 -14.12
N TYR A 34 5.31 6.10 -15.29
CA TYR A 34 4.06 6.27 -16.03
C TYR A 34 3.69 4.97 -16.74
N CYS A 35 2.39 4.69 -16.87
CA CYS A 35 1.90 3.53 -17.59
C CYS A 35 2.49 3.52 -19.02
N PRO A 36 3.27 2.49 -19.40
CA PRO A 36 3.91 2.43 -20.72
C PRO A 36 3.01 1.83 -21.81
N ILE A 37 1.78 1.43 -21.48
CA ILE A 37 0.89 0.65 -22.34
C ILE A 37 -0.14 1.58 -23.00
N GLU A 38 -0.03 1.77 -24.32
CA GLU A 38 -0.85 2.73 -25.07
C GLU A 38 -2.38 2.57 -24.88
N PRO A 39 -2.96 1.35 -24.99
CA PRO A 39 -4.40 1.18 -24.74
C PRO A 39 -4.85 1.63 -23.35
N PHE A 40 -3.98 1.54 -22.34
CA PHE A 40 -4.31 1.84 -20.95
C PHE A 40 -4.28 3.33 -20.63
N VAL A 41 -3.73 4.17 -21.50
CA VAL A 41 -3.62 5.62 -21.27
C VAL A 41 -4.58 6.46 -22.12
N THR A 42 -5.51 5.82 -22.82
CA THR A 42 -6.46 6.47 -23.74
C THR A 42 -7.42 7.45 -23.05
N GLN A 43 -7.73 7.25 -21.77
CA GLN A 43 -8.52 8.18 -20.93
C GLN A 43 -7.64 9.14 -20.11
N GLY A 44 -6.33 9.17 -20.38
CA GLY A 44 -5.36 10.02 -19.68
C GLY A 44 -4.14 9.22 -19.24
N LYS A 45 -2.96 9.78 -19.51
CA LYS A 45 -1.70 9.22 -19.00
C LYS A 45 -1.62 9.41 -17.49
N HIS A 46 -0.96 8.46 -16.83
CA HIS A 46 -0.89 8.39 -15.38
C HIS A 46 0.27 7.49 -14.94
N ARG A 47 0.75 7.71 -13.72
CA ARG A 47 1.63 6.78 -13.02
C ARG A 47 0.86 5.52 -12.66
N ALA A 48 1.51 4.37 -12.78
CA ALA A 48 0.92 3.09 -12.42
C ALA A 48 2.02 2.08 -12.08
N THR A 49 1.81 1.33 -11.00
CA THR A 49 2.53 0.10 -10.71
C THR A 49 1.71 -0.78 -9.79
N ALA A 50 2.05 -2.06 -9.72
CA ALA A 50 1.37 -3.05 -8.89
C ALA A 50 2.31 -4.23 -8.63
N ASP A 51 1.77 -5.24 -7.99
CA ASP A 51 2.37 -6.56 -7.80
C ASP A 51 3.77 -6.44 -7.14
N PRO A 52 3.86 -5.70 -6.02
CA PRO A 52 5.15 -5.40 -5.42
C PRO A 52 5.74 -6.60 -4.69
N VAL A 53 7.06 -6.70 -4.76
CA VAL A 53 7.84 -7.61 -3.93
C VAL A 53 8.94 -6.84 -3.23
N ILE A 54 9.07 -7.02 -1.91
CA ILE A 54 10.18 -6.51 -1.11
C ILE A 54 10.97 -7.68 -0.53
N THR A 55 12.29 -7.55 -0.51
CA THR A 55 13.17 -8.48 0.22
C THR A 55 14.22 -7.69 0.98
N PHE A 56 14.46 -8.07 2.23
CA PHE A 56 15.58 -7.56 3.02
C PHE A 56 16.80 -8.45 2.80
N PHE A 57 17.81 -7.91 2.12
CA PHE A 57 18.98 -8.64 1.66
C PHE A 57 20.25 -7.82 1.95
N LYS A 58 21.24 -8.45 2.61
CA LYS A 58 22.52 -7.82 2.99
C LYS A 58 22.38 -6.43 3.65
N GLY A 59 21.38 -6.27 4.52
CA GLY A 59 21.17 -5.04 5.29
C GLY A 59 20.35 -3.96 4.58
N LYS A 60 19.80 -4.24 3.39
CA LYS A 60 19.00 -3.29 2.61
C LYS A 60 17.70 -3.92 2.11
N TYR A 61 16.70 -3.08 1.88
CA TYR A 61 15.44 -3.45 1.25
C TYR A 61 15.57 -3.27 -0.25
N TYR A 62 15.09 -4.24 -1.03
CA TYR A 62 14.97 -4.15 -2.49
C TYR A 62 13.51 -4.30 -2.87
N LEU A 63 12.99 -3.36 -3.64
CA LEU A 63 11.60 -3.30 -4.09
C LEU A 63 11.54 -3.42 -5.61
N PHE A 64 10.80 -4.41 -6.09
CA PHE A 64 10.44 -4.59 -7.49
C PHE A 64 8.93 -4.53 -7.64
N SER A 65 8.45 -4.05 -8.79
CA SER A 65 7.02 -3.96 -9.09
C SER A 65 6.81 -3.78 -10.60
N THR A 66 5.56 -3.96 -11.03
CA THR A 66 5.18 -4.04 -12.44
C THR A 66 5.52 -2.76 -13.22
N ASN A 67 6.20 -2.93 -14.36
CA ASN A 67 6.44 -1.94 -15.42
C ASN A 67 7.20 -0.66 -15.02
N GLN A 68 8.15 -0.78 -14.09
CA GLN A 68 8.88 0.38 -13.58
C GLN A 68 10.21 0.66 -14.31
N TRP A 69 10.63 -0.24 -15.22
CA TRP A 69 11.90 -0.15 -15.96
C TRP A 69 13.11 0.01 -15.05
N GLY A 70 13.09 -0.72 -13.94
CA GLY A 70 14.09 -0.71 -12.91
C GLY A 70 13.51 -1.20 -11.60
N TYR A 71 14.19 -0.86 -10.51
CA TYR A 71 13.83 -1.29 -9.17
C TYR A 71 14.37 -0.28 -8.16
N TRP A 72 13.95 -0.40 -6.90
CA TRP A 72 14.42 0.47 -5.83
C TRP A 72 15.20 -0.30 -4.78
N HIS A 73 16.12 0.38 -4.12
CA HIS A 73 16.67 -0.09 -2.86
C HIS A 73 16.62 0.99 -1.78
N SER A 74 16.54 0.58 -0.52
CA SER A 74 16.48 1.47 0.64
C SER A 74 17.20 0.85 1.83
N GLU A 75 17.73 1.69 2.74
CA GLU A 75 18.30 1.24 4.02
C GLU A 75 17.26 1.31 5.16
N ASN A 76 16.14 2.02 4.96
CA ASN A 76 15.22 2.39 6.04
C ASN A 76 13.73 2.27 5.67
N MET A 77 13.40 1.66 4.53
CA MET A 77 12.04 1.55 3.95
C MET A 77 11.36 2.89 3.60
N LEU A 78 12.07 4.01 3.73
CA LEU A 78 11.54 5.34 3.49
C LEU A 78 12.22 6.01 2.31
N ASP A 79 13.56 6.08 2.35
CA ASP A 79 14.38 6.69 1.32
C ASP A 79 14.72 5.63 0.27
N TRP A 80 13.95 5.62 -0.80
CA TRP A 80 14.13 4.69 -1.91
C TRP A 80 15.00 5.31 -3.01
N LYS A 81 16.04 4.60 -3.41
CA LYS A 81 16.89 4.94 -4.55
C LYS A 81 16.56 4.02 -5.72
N PHE A 82 16.17 4.63 -6.85
CA PHE A 82 15.87 3.91 -8.08
C PHE A 82 17.14 3.54 -8.86
N ILE A 83 17.17 2.33 -9.40
CA ILE A 83 18.19 1.81 -10.31
C ILE A 83 17.51 1.49 -11.65
N PRO A 84 17.77 2.25 -12.72
CA PRO A 84 17.20 1.98 -14.04
C PRO A 84 17.72 0.66 -14.60
N ARG A 85 16.82 -0.19 -15.09
CA ARG A 85 17.17 -1.45 -15.74
C ARG A 85 15.98 -2.02 -16.52
N LYS A 86 16.25 -2.58 -17.69
CA LYS A 86 15.31 -3.49 -18.37
C LYS A 86 15.79 -4.94 -18.24
N PHE A 87 14.87 -5.83 -17.90
CA PHE A 87 15.04 -7.27 -17.73
C PHE A 87 14.59 -8.07 -18.96
N LEU A 88 13.75 -7.50 -19.84
CA LEU A 88 13.44 -8.16 -21.12
C LEU A 88 14.64 -8.19 -22.05
N ARG A 89 14.78 -9.33 -22.74
CA ARG A 89 15.71 -9.49 -23.84
C ARG A 89 15.07 -9.04 -25.16
N PRO A 90 15.86 -8.69 -26.20
CA PRO A 90 15.34 -8.22 -27.48
C PRO A 90 14.32 -9.14 -28.16
N GLU A 91 14.40 -10.45 -27.92
CA GLU A 91 13.48 -11.46 -28.44
C GLU A 91 12.10 -11.47 -27.76
N HIS A 92 11.96 -10.95 -26.53
CA HIS A 92 10.66 -10.89 -25.86
C HIS A 92 9.84 -9.74 -26.45
N LYS A 93 8.77 -10.08 -27.16
CA LYS A 93 7.85 -9.13 -27.81
C LYS A 93 6.53 -9.06 -27.05
N VAL A 94 6.60 -8.58 -25.81
CA VAL A 94 5.46 -8.38 -24.91
C VAL A 94 5.27 -6.89 -24.59
N TRP A 95 4.10 -6.52 -24.08
CA TRP A 95 3.80 -5.13 -23.69
C TRP A 95 4.43 -4.75 -22.36
N ASP A 96 4.44 -5.68 -21.40
CA ASP A 96 5.00 -5.47 -20.07
C ASP A 96 6.50 -5.73 -20.06
N GLU A 97 7.27 -4.82 -19.48
CA GLU A 97 8.72 -5.00 -19.34
C GLU A 97 9.03 -6.00 -18.23
N LEU A 98 8.52 -5.74 -17.04
CA LEU A 98 8.58 -6.69 -15.92
C LEU A 98 7.20 -6.65 -15.27
N CYS A 99 6.39 -7.68 -15.48
CA CYS A 99 5.08 -7.85 -14.84
C CYS A 99 5.21 -8.83 -13.67
N ALA A 100 4.55 -8.53 -12.55
CA ALA A 100 4.50 -9.32 -11.31
C ALA A 100 5.82 -10.04 -11.00
N PRO A 101 6.91 -9.29 -10.76
CA PRO A 101 8.22 -9.89 -10.56
C PRO A 101 8.27 -10.77 -9.30
N SER A 102 8.88 -11.94 -9.42
CA SER A 102 9.44 -12.64 -8.26
C SER A 102 10.73 -11.95 -7.84
N LEU A 103 10.89 -11.72 -6.53
CA LEU A 103 12.19 -11.40 -5.91
C LEU A 103 12.45 -12.42 -4.80
N SER A 104 13.61 -13.07 -4.86
CA SER A 104 14.03 -14.07 -3.89
C SER A 104 15.55 -14.03 -3.74
N PHE A 105 16.12 -14.80 -2.83
CA PHE A 105 17.57 -14.97 -2.75
C PHE A 105 17.94 -16.40 -2.41
N ILE A 106 19.17 -16.74 -2.76
CA ILE A 106 19.86 -17.94 -2.30
C ILE A 106 21.19 -17.49 -1.73
N ASN A 107 21.42 -17.80 -0.47
CA ASN A 107 22.61 -17.38 0.25
C ASN A 107 22.88 -15.87 0.05
N ASP A 108 23.92 -15.54 -0.70
CA ASP A 108 24.41 -14.18 -0.95
C ASP A 108 24.07 -13.64 -2.35
N THR A 109 23.08 -14.22 -3.03
CA THR A 109 22.68 -13.89 -4.42
C THR A 109 21.16 -13.66 -4.51
N LEU A 110 20.76 -12.47 -4.95
CA LEU A 110 19.35 -12.17 -5.30
C LEU A 110 19.01 -12.77 -6.66
N LEU A 111 17.74 -13.15 -6.82
CA LEU A 111 17.13 -13.66 -8.04
C LEU A 111 15.90 -12.86 -8.44
N VAL A 112 15.73 -12.61 -9.73
CA VAL A 112 14.54 -11.97 -10.31
C VAL A 112 14.07 -12.72 -11.56
N ILE A 113 12.76 -12.92 -11.65
CA ILE A 113 12.05 -13.41 -12.84
C ILE A 113 10.71 -12.65 -12.95
N GLY A 114 10.28 -12.32 -14.17
CA GLY A 114 8.97 -11.72 -14.43
C GLY A 114 7.97 -12.70 -15.04
N SER A 115 6.72 -12.28 -15.17
CA SER A 115 5.65 -13.09 -15.75
C SER A 115 5.90 -13.44 -17.22
N THR A 116 5.68 -14.71 -17.56
CA THR A 116 5.66 -15.19 -18.94
C THR A 116 4.72 -16.38 -19.11
N HIS A 117 4.07 -16.48 -20.26
CA HIS A 117 3.41 -17.72 -20.68
C HIS A 117 4.31 -18.62 -21.53
N THR A 118 5.47 -18.12 -21.97
CA THR A 118 6.42 -18.81 -22.86
C THR A 118 7.61 -19.37 -22.09
N LYS A 119 8.23 -20.43 -22.62
CA LYS A 119 9.35 -21.17 -22.01
C LYS A 119 10.72 -20.56 -22.36
N ASP A 120 10.83 -19.25 -22.29
CA ASP A 120 11.99 -18.51 -22.78
C ASP A 120 12.40 -17.30 -21.92
N PHE A 121 11.76 -17.07 -20.77
CA PHE A 121 12.11 -15.95 -19.92
C PHE A 121 13.34 -16.25 -19.05
N PRO A 122 14.28 -15.30 -18.90
CA PRO A 122 15.49 -15.48 -18.11
C PRO A 122 15.23 -15.33 -16.61
N ILE A 123 15.97 -16.11 -15.81
CA ILE A 123 16.17 -15.83 -14.39
C ILE A 123 17.44 -15.00 -14.28
N TRP A 124 17.32 -13.82 -13.70
CA TRP A 124 18.43 -12.91 -13.44
C TRP A 124 18.95 -13.10 -12.03
N MET A 125 20.25 -12.87 -11.84
CA MET A 125 20.88 -12.90 -10.53
C MET A 125 21.81 -11.71 -10.30
N SER A 126 21.97 -11.31 -9.04
CA SER A 126 22.99 -10.34 -8.65
C SER A 126 23.48 -10.57 -7.22
N THR A 127 24.79 -10.45 -7.02
CA THR A 127 25.44 -10.40 -5.70
C THR A 127 25.62 -8.96 -5.20
N ASN A 128 25.48 -7.97 -6.09
CA ASN A 128 25.62 -6.54 -5.82
C ASN A 128 24.47 -5.73 -6.47
N PRO A 129 23.23 -5.93 -5.98
CA PRO A 129 22.03 -5.27 -6.51
C PRO A 129 21.91 -3.77 -6.16
N GLU A 130 22.90 -3.14 -5.52
CA GLU A 130 22.88 -1.68 -5.31
C GLU A 130 23.16 -0.88 -6.59
N VAL A 131 23.63 -1.58 -7.62
CA VAL A 131 23.91 -1.07 -8.96
C VAL A 131 23.35 -2.06 -9.99
N ASP A 132 23.29 -1.66 -11.25
CA ASP A 132 22.91 -2.55 -12.35
C ASP A 132 24.04 -3.55 -12.70
N ASP A 133 24.28 -4.53 -11.83
CA ASP A 133 25.19 -5.68 -12.05
C ASP A 133 24.41 -7.01 -12.02
N TRP A 134 23.36 -7.09 -12.84
CA TRP A 134 22.54 -8.29 -12.99
C TRP A 134 23.04 -9.15 -14.16
N LYS A 135 23.13 -10.46 -13.93
CA LYS A 135 23.58 -11.45 -14.91
C LYS A 135 22.53 -12.54 -15.09
N GLU A 136 22.49 -13.15 -16.26
CA GLU A 136 21.61 -14.29 -16.49
C GLU A 136 22.12 -15.49 -15.70
N LEU A 137 21.28 -16.00 -14.81
CA LEU A 137 21.47 -17.31 -14.18
C LEU A 137 20.92 -18.42 -15.08
N VAL A 138 19.72 -18.18 -15.62
CA VAL A 138 19.08 -19.03 -16.62
C VAL A 138 18.67 -18.16 -17.79
N HIS A 139 19.05 -18.57 -18.99
CA HIS A 139 18.70 -17.84 -20.21
C HIS A 139 17.25 -18.09 -20.65
N LYS A 140 16.79 -19.34 -20.57
CA LYS A 140 15.43 -19.77 -20.94
C LYS A 140 14.87 -20.72 -19.89
N HIS A 141 14.06 -20.18 -18.98
CA HIS A 141 13.37 -21.00 -18.00
C HIS A 141 12.27 -21.84 -18.67
N GLN A 142 12.22 -23.14 -18.37
CA GLN A 142 11.35 -24.09 -19.09
C GLN A 142 9.93 -24.21 -18.53
N ALA A 143 9.59 -23.48 -17.45
CA ALA A 143 8.19 -23.26 -17.08
C ALA A 143 7.71 -21.91 -17.64
N GLY A 144 6.54 -21.91 -18.28
CA GLY A 144 5.77 -20.69 -18.43
C GLY A 144 5.18 -20.38 -17.06
N ALA A 145 5.60 -19.28 -16.45
CA ALA A 145 5.20 -18.89 -15.11
C ALA A 145 4.67 -17.46 -15.14
N TRP A 146 3.35 -17.33 -15.08
CA TRP A 146 2.68 -16.05 -14.91
C TRP A 146 2.52 -15.79 -13.42
N ASP A 147 2.91 -14.60 -12.96
CA ASP A 147 3.03 -14.21 -11.56
C ASP A 147 3.89 -15.19 -10.74
N PRO A 148 5.15 -15.40 -11.16
CA PRO A 148 6.02 -16.35 -10.51
C PRO A 148 6.41 -15.89 -9.11
N GLN A 149 6.62 -16.86 -8.22
CA GLN A 149 7.41 -16.70 -7.01
C GLN A 149 8.36 -17.86 -6.83
N ILE A 150 9.66 -17.57 -6.75
CA ILE A 150 10.69 -18.55 -6.39
C ILE A 150 10.88 -18.53 -4.88
N PHE A 151 10.67 -19.69 -4.24
CA PHE A 151 10.89 -19.90 -2.83
C PHE A 151 12.08 -20.82 -2.60
N TRP A 152 12.97 -20.43 -1.68
CA TRP A 152 14.06 -21.26 -1.20
C TRP A 152 13.77 -21.73 0.22
N ASP A 153 13.67 -23.04 0.41
CA ASP A 153 13.66 -23.65 1.73
C ASP A 153 15.10 -23.82 2.22
N GLU A 154 15.57 -22.86 3.01
CA GLU A 154 16.96 -22.81 3.51
C GLU A 154 17.37 -24.08 4.27
N GLU A 155 16.47 -24.65 5.06
CA GLU A 155 16.76 -25.82 5.91
C GLU A 155 16.91 -27.10 5.09
N LYS A 156 16.16 -27.21 3.99
CA LYS A 156 16.20 -28.37 3.08
C LYS A 156 17.18 -28.19 1.92
N ASP A 157 17.60 -26.96 1.71
CA ASP A 157 18.27 -26.49 0.49
C ASP A 157 17.53 -26.89 -0.81
N GLU A 158 16.21 -26.68 -0.81
CA GLU A 158 15.34 -26.99 -1.95
C GLU A 158 14.69 -25.73 -2.52
N LEU A 159 14.46 -25.71 -3.84
CA LEU A 159 13.79 -24.60 -4.52
C LEU A 159 12.44 -25.02 -5.06
N TYR A 160 11.50 -24.08 -4.99
CA TYR A 160 10.16 -24.23 -5.52
C TYR A 160 9.78 -22.98 -6.30
N MET A 161 8.92 -23.15 -7.29
CA MET A 161 8.28 -22.05 -7.99
C MET A 161 6.77 -22.20 -7.88
N TYR A 162 6.09 -21.11 -7.54
CA TYR A 162 4.64 -21.00 -7.55
C TYR A 162 4.23 -19.98 -8.61
N TYR A 163 3.12 -20.21 -9.29
CA TYR A 163 2.66 -19.33 -10.38
C TYR A 163 1.19 -19.61 -10.76
N GLY A 164 0.62 -18.65 -11.49
CA GLY A 164 -0.71 -18.71 -12.09
C GLY A 164 -1.44 -17.37 -11.91
N SER A 165 -2.22 -16.99 -12.92
CA SER A 165 -3.31 -16.02 -12.79
C SER A 165 -4.47 -16.53 -13.64
N SER A 166 -5.61 -16.83 -13.01
CA SER A 166 -6.74 -17.40 -13.73
C SER A 166 -8.04 -17.29 -12.95
N ASN A 167 -9.14 -17.21 -13.68
CA ASN A 167 -10.49 -17.41 -13.17
C ASN A 167 -11.04 -18.83 -13.42
N LEU A 168 -10.22 -19.73 -13.97
CA LEU A 168 -10.58 -21.11 -14.29
C LEU A 168 -9.60 -22.13 -13.72
N TYR A 169 -8.31 -21.87 -13.86
CA TYR A 169 -7.25 -22.79 -13.46
C TYR A 169 -6.76 -22.48 -12.04
N PRO A 170 -6.30 -23.51 -11.29
CA PRO A 170 -5.68 -23.30 -10.00
C PRO A 170 -4.33 -22.57 -10.14
N LEU A 171 -3.80 -22.10 -9.00
CA LEU A 171 -2.38 -21.84 -8.88
C LEU A 171 -1.61 -23.15 -8.84
N TYR A 172 -0.39 -23.12 -9.37
CA TYR A 172 0.48 -24.28 -9.45
C TYR A 172 1.75 -24.06 -8.63
N GLY A 173 2.28 -25.15 -8.07
CA GLY A 173 3.61 -25.22 -7.49
C GLY A 173 4.43 -26.31 -8.18
N LEU A 174 5.73 -26.10 -8.34
CA LEU A 174 6.66 -27.14 -8.81
C LEU A 174 8.02 -27.02 -8.13
N LYS A 175 8.74 -28.13 -8.05
CA LYS A 175 10.11 -28.15 -7.55
C LYS A 175 11.07 -27.70 -8.66
N LEU A 176 12.08 -26.92 -8.31
CA LEU A 176 13.17 -26.55 -9.20
C LEU A 176 14.43 -27.33 -8.86
N ASN A 177 15.16 -27.76 -9.89
CA ASN A 177 16.47 -28.34 -9.71
C ASN A 177 17.45 -27.29 -9.17
N ARG A 178 18.11 -27.61 -8.05
CA ARG A 178 18.96 -26.67 -7.31
C ARG A 178 20.17 -26.13 -8.07
N LYS A 179 20.62 -26.85 -9.10
CA LYS A 179 21.81 -26.49 -9.91
C LYS A 179 21.44 -25.78 -11.19
N THR A 180 20.39 -26.24 -11.88
CA THR A 180 20.02 -25.73 -13.20
C THR A 180 18.87 -24.72 -13.16
N PHE A 181 18.15 -24.62 -12.03
CA PHE A 181 16.96 -23.79 -11.87
C PHE A 181 15.85 -24.11 -12.88
N GLN A 182 15.87 -25.33 -13.43
CA GLN A 182 14.83 -25.84 -14.32
C GLN A 182 13.80 -26.65 -13.51
N PRO A 183 12.55 -26.74 -14.00
CA PRO A 183 11.52 -27.57 -13.37
C PRO A 183 11.98 -29.03 -13.20
N GLU A 184 11.67 -29.60 -12.04
CA GLU A 184 11.90 -31.00 -11.68
C GLU A 184 10.54 -31.66 -11.37
N GLY A 185 10.03 -32.43 -12.33
CA GLY A 185 8.70 -33.06 -12.26
C GLY A 185 7.59 -32.20 -12.87
N GLU A 186 6.35 -32.65 -12.70
CA GLU A 186 5.16 -31.98 -13.23
C GLU A 186 4.63 -30.92 -12.25
N PRO A 187 4.01 -29.83 -12.74
CA PRO A 187 3.31 -28.87 -11.88
C PRO A 187 2.19 -29.51 -11.05
N VAL A 188 2.13 -29.14 -9.77
CA VAL A 188 1.12 -29.59 -8.82
C VAL A 188 0.09 -28.47 -8.62
N PRO A 189 -1.22 -28.72 -8.85
CA PRO A 189 -2.26 -27.79 -8.43
C PRO A 189 -2.22 -27.60 -6.91
N VAL A 190 -2.07 -26.37 -6.43
CA VAL A 190 -1.94 -26.07 -5.00
C VAL A 190 -3.12 -25.32 -4.42
N LEU A 191 -3.87 -24.57 -5.23
CA LEU A 191 -4.96 -23.71 -4.76
C LEU A 191 -5.95 -23.37 -5.88
N ALA A 192 -7.24 -23.37 -5.59
CA ALA A 192 -8.28 -22.73 -6.40
C ALA A 192 -9.21 -21.93 -5.49
N LEU A 193 -9.88 -20.90 -6.04
CA LEU A 193 -10.88 -20.14 -5.29
C LEU A 193 -12.11 -20.99 -4.99
N ASN A 194 -12.78 -20.64 -3.91
CA ASN A 194 -14.08 -21.16 -3.52
C ASN A 194 -14.98 -19.98 -3.16
N ASP A 195 -15.26 -19.15 -4.16
CA ASP A 195 -16.08 -17.95 -4.06
C ASP A 195 -17.53 -18.24 -3.64
N PHE A 196 -18.00 -19.48 -3.80
CA PHE A 196 -19.26 -19.97 -3.23
C PHE A 196 -19.27 -19.90 -1.69
N GLU A 197 -18.17 -20.26 -1.05
CA GLU A 197 -18.01 -20.21 0.41
C GLU A 197 -17.43 -18.86 0.84
N HIS A 198 -16.39 -18.37 0.19
CA HIS A 198 -15.60 -17.22 0.61
C HIS A 198 -16.07 -15.94 -0.08
N GLY A 199 -16.77 -15.07 0.65
CA GLY A 199 -17.37 -13.85 0.09
C GLY A 199 -16.36 -12.89 -0.50
N TRP A 200 -15.19 -12.74 0.14
CA TRP A 200 -14.14 -11.84 -0.31
C TRP A 200 -13.48 -12.28 -1.62
N GLU A 201 -13.59 -13.57 -1.97
CA GLU A 201 -13.10 -14.12 -3.23
C GLU A 201 -14.07 -13.86 -4.40
N ARG A 202 -15.20 -13.17 -4.21
CA ARG A 202 -16.12 -12.83 -5.31
C ARG A 202 -15.67 -11.61 -6.08
N PHE A 203 -15.73 -11.65 -7.40
CA PHE A 203 -15.33 -10.57 -8.31
C PHE A 203 -16.23 -9.33 -8.19
N GLY A 204 -15.67 -8.16 -8.51
CA GLY A 204 -16.39 -6.88 -8.54
C GLY A 204 -16.13 -5.97 -7.33
N GLU A 205 -16.39 -4.68 -7.49
CA GLU A 205 -16.19 -3.66 -6.44
C GLU A 205 -16.95 -3.98 -5.15
N ASN A 206 -18.10 -4.65 -5.28
CA ASN A 206 -18.95 -5.05 -4.16
C ASN A 206 -18.83 -6.56 -3.83
N ASN A 207 -17.84 -7.28 -4.37
CA ASN A 207 -17.70 -8.73 -4.21
C ASN A 207 -19.01 -9.49 -4.52
N ASP A 208 -19.54 -9.36 -5.74
CA ASP A 208 -20.89 -9.83 -6.10
C ASP A 208 -20.98 -10.72 -7.35
N ASN A 209 -19.86 -11.02 -8.03
CA ASN A 209 -19.79 -11.87 -9.23
C ASN A 209 -20.79 -11.47 -10.34
N THR A 210 -20.96 -10.16 -10.56
CA THR A 210 -22.00 -9.64 -11.46
C THR A 210 -21.83 -10.02 -12.93
N PHE A 211 -20.60 -10.19 -13.43
CA PHE A 211 -20.38 -10.47 -14.86
C PHE A 211 -19.19 -11.38 -15.19
N LEU A 212 -18.28 -11.63 -14.23
CA LEU A 212 -17.09 -12.45 -14.43
C LEU A 212 -16.81 -13.28 -13.19
N GLN A 213 -16.23 -14.46 -13.39
CA GLN A 213 -15.69 -15.27 -12.31
C GLN A 213 -14.42 -14.63 -11.73
N PRO A 214 -14.16 -14.81 -10.43
CA PRO A 214 -13.01 -14.20 -9.77
C PRO A 214 -11.69 -14.79 -10.22
N PHE A 215 -10.63 -13.98 -10.18
CA PHE A 215 -9.27 -14.39 -10.46
C PHE A 215 -8.52 -14.73 -9.17
N THR A 216 -7.76 -15.82 -9.21
CA THR A 216 -6.68 -16.08 -8.26
C THR A 216 -5.35 -15.83 -8.94
N GLU A 217 -4.42 -15.18 -8.23
CA GLU A 217 -3.08 -14.88 -8.76
C GLU A 217 -2.05 -14.62 -7.64
N GLY A 218 -0.86 -14.15 -8.00
CA GLY A 218 0.10 -13.60 -7.04
C GLY A 218 0.53 -14.56 -5.93
N ALA A 219 0.88 -15.80 -6.29
CA ALA A 219 1.28 -16.80 -5.30
C ALA A 219 2.54 -16.36 -4.53
N PHE A 220 2.54 -16.43 -3.20
CA PHE A 220 3.73 -16.09 -2.40
C PHE A 220 3.90 -17.02 -1.20
N MET A 221 5.03 -17.74 -1.15
CA MET A 221 5.32 -18.68 -0.05
C MET A 221 6.09 -18.01 1.08
N THR A 222 5.62 -18.18 2.33
CA THR A 222 6.35 -17.83 3.55
C THR A 222 6.44 -19.05 4.46
N LYS A 223 7.64 -19.33 5.01
CA LYS A 223 7.84 -20.40 5.99
C LYS A 223 7.93 -19.81 7.39
N TYR A 224 7.13 -20.32 8.32
CA TYR A 224 7.11 -19.89 9.72
C TYR A 224 6.77 -21.08 10.62
N ASN A 225 7.48 -21.26 11.73
CA ASN A 225 7.26 -22.37 12.69
C ASN A 225 7.06 -23.76 12.03
N ASN A 226 7.93 -24.10 11.07
CA ASN A 226 7.88 -25.36 10.28
C ASN A 226 6.58 -25.58 9.47
N LYS A 227 5.81 -24.51 9.24
CA LYS A 227 4.63 -24.49 8.38
C LYS A 227 4.91 -23.63 7.15
N TYR A 228 4.20 -23.94 6.07
CA TYR A 228 4.28 -23.26 4.78
C TYR A 228 2.97 -22.52 4.54
N TYR A 229 3.07 -21.20 4.43
CA TYR A 229 1.98 -20.26 4.25
C TYR A 229 1.97 -19.82 2.79
N LEU A 230 1.15 -20.49 1.98
CA LEU A 230 0.94 -20.15 0.58
C LEU A 230 -0.09 -19.02 0.48
N GLN A 231 0.40 -17.81 0.24
CA GLN A 231 -0.41 -16.62 0.02
C GLN A 231 -0.86 -16.53 -1.44
N TYR A 232 -1.96 -15.83 -1.70
CA TYR A 232 -2.51 -15.59 -3.03
C TYR A 232 -3.38 -14.33 -3.04
N GLY A 233 -3.39 -13.64 -4.17
CA GLY A 233 -4.27 -12.50 -4.44
C GLY A 233 -5.62 -12.93 -5.05
N ALA A 234 -6.69 -12.30 -4.59
CA ALA A 234 -8.05 -12.40 -5.14
C ALA A 234 -8.87 -11.15 -4.77
N PRO A 235 -9.97 -10.83 -5.47
CA PRO A 235 -10.50 -11.50 -6.66
C PRO A 235 -10.22 -10.77 -7.98
N GLY A 236 -9.70 -9.55 -7.94
CA GLY A 236 -9.38 -8.74 -9.12
C GLY A 236 -8.70 -7.43 -8.73
N THR A 237 -7.58 -7.12 -9.39
CA THR A 237 -6.68 -6.01 -9.04
C THR A 237 -7.29 -4.62 -9.18
N GLU A 238 -8.43 -4.49 -9.86
CA GLU A 238 -9.09 -3.22 -10.14
C GLU A 238 -10.10 -2.76 -9.06
N PHE A 239 -10.32 -3.58 -8.01
CA PHE A 239 -11.37 -3.34 -7.03
C PHE A 239 -10.84 -2.99 -5.64
N SER A 240 -11.62 -2.22 -4.89
CA SER A 240 -11.31 -1.88 -3.49
C SER A 240 -11.21 -3.13 -2.60
N GLY A 241 -11.90 -4.21 -3.00
CA GLY A 241 -11.92 -5.50 -2.31
C GLY A 241 -10.73 -6.41 -2.62
N TYR A 242 -9.72 -5.97 -3.39
CA TYR A 242 -8.55 -6.79 -3.69
C TYR A 242 -7.73 -7.07 -2.42
N ALA A 243 -7.40 -8.34 -2.17
CA ALA A 243 -6.91 -8.83 -0.89
C ALA A 243 -5.97 -10.02 -1.09
N ASP A 244 -5.20 -10.36 -0.07
CA ASP A 244 -4.47 -11.62 -0.01
C ASP A 244 -5.04 -12.58 1.03
N GLY A 245 -5.26 -13.82 0.61
CA GLY A 245 -5.58 -14.95 1.47
C GLY A 245 -4.35 -15.84 1.68
N VAL A 246 -4.48 -16.82 2.56
CA VAL A 246 -3.41 -17.80 2.81
C VAL A 246 -3.96 -19.20 3.07
N TYR A 247 -3.32 -20.20 2.47
CA TYR A 247 -3.47 -21.60 2.86
C TYR A 247 -2.21 -22.10 3.57
N VAL A 248 -2.38 -22.98 4.54
CA VAL A 248 -1.30 -23.45 5.43
C VAL A 248 -1.08 -24.94 5.25
N GLY A 249 0.19 -25.35 5.12
CA GLY A 249 0.57 -26.75 4.91
C GLY A 249 1.84 -27.12 5.67
N LYS A 250 2.17 -28.42 5.65
CA LYS A 250 3.38 -28.99 6.29
C LYS A 250 4.52 -29.26 5.31
N SER A 251 4.29 -29.00 4.03
CA SER A 251 5.25 -29.25 2.94
C SER A 251 5.14 -28.13 1.91
N PRO A 252 6.22 -27.80 1.17
CA PRO A 252 6.22 -26.74 0.17
C PRO A 252 5.19 -26.94 -0.96
N LEU A 253 4.80 -28.18 -1.27
CA LEU A 253 3.81 -28.49 -2.32
C LEU A 253 2.49 -29.03 -1.75
N GLY A 254 2.23 -28.78 -0.47
CA GLY A 254 0.99 -29.17 0.19
C GLY A 254 0.96 -30.64 0.69
N PRO A 255 -0.23 -31.16 1.04
CA PRO A 255 -1.53 -30.50 0.93
C PRO A 255 -1.61 -29.25 1.82
N PHE A 256 -2.43 -28.30 1.36
CA PHE A 256 -2.67 -27.03 2.02
C PHE A 256 -4.12 -26.94 2.50
N GLU A 257 -4.34 -26.26 3.62
CA GLU A 257 -5.65 -26.03 4.22
C GLU A 257 -5.95 -24.53 4.31
N TYR A 258 -7.18 -24.11 3.99
CA TYR A 258 -7.58 -22.71 4.06
C TYR A 258 -7.45 -22.18 5.48
N GLN A 259 -6.75 -21.06 5.66
CA GLN A 259 -6.64 -20.44 6.97
C GLN A 259 -8.00 -19.87 7.41
N PRO A 260 -8.48 -20.17 8.64
CA PRO A 260 -9.79 -19.69 9.08
C PRO A 260 -9.93 -18.16 9.06
N HIS A 261 -8.88 -17.38 9.32
CA HIS A 261 -8.99 -15.91 9.41
C HIS A 261 -8.66 -15.17 8.10
N ASN A 262 -8.90 -15.80 6.95
CA ASN A 262 -8.78 -15.13 5.65
C ASN A 262 -9.90 -14.09 5.42
N PRO A 263 -9.65 -13.07 4.57
CA PRO A 263 -8.34 -12.72 3.99
C PRO A 263 -7.38 -12.19 5.07
N PHE A 264 -6.10 -12.56 5.00
CA PHE A 264 -5.12 -12.14 6.01
C PHE A 264 -4.66 -10.70 5.78
N SER A 265 -4.68 -10.21 4.54
CA SER A 265 -4.39 -8.83 4.15
C SER A 265 -5.57 -8.23 3.39
N TYR A 266 -6.22 -7.22 3.98
CA TYR A 266 -7.44 -6.65 3.41
C TYR A 266 -7.72 -5.22 3.86
N LYS A 267 -7.94 -4.30 2.90
CA LYS A 267 -8.24 -2.88 3.16
C LYS A 267 -9.36 -2.38 2.23
N PRO A 268 -10.63 -2.71 2.52
CA PRO A 268 -11.77 -2.36 1.65
C PRO A 268 -12.31 -0.93 1.85
N GLY A 269 -11.78 -0.17 2.80
CA GLY A 269 -12.24 1.18 3.15
C GLY A 269 -11.09 2.13 3.43
N GLY A 270 -11.40 3.40 3.71
CA GLY A 270 -10.43 4.48 3.89
C GLY A 270 -9.93 5.09 2.57
N PHE A 271 -8.85 5.87 2.66
CA PHE A 271 -8.25 6.65 1.56
C PHE A 271 -7.56 5.76 0.52
N ALA A 272 -6.74 4.81 0.98
CA ALA A 272 -5.95 3.94 0.12
C ALA A 272 -6.44 2.49 0.26
N ARG A 273 -7.28 2.06 -0.70
CA ARG A 273 -7.99 0.78 -0.69
C ARG A 273 -7.30 -0.28 -1.53
N GLY A 274 -7.60 -1.55 -1.23
CA GLY A 274 -6.89 -2.71 -1.74
C GLY A 274 -5.74 -3.09 -0.82
N ALA A 275 -5.44 -4.38 -0.75
CA ALA A 275 -4.29 -4.93 -0.06
C ALA A 275 -3.97 -6.34 -0.61
N GLY A 276 -4.03 -6.50 -1.94
CA GLY A 276 -3.87 -7.77 -2.64
C GLY A 276 -2.71 -7.80 -3.64
N HIS A 277 -2.37 -8.99 -4.11
CA HIS A 277 -1.18 -9.32 -4.90
C HIS A 277 0.07 -8.72 -4.26
N GLY A 278 0.39 -9.23 -3.06
CA GLY A 278 1.49 -8.75 -2.26
C GLY A 278 2.56 -9.79 -1.95
N ALA A 279 3.54 -9.34 -1.16
CA ALA A 279 4.64 -10.15 -0.69
C ALA A 279 4.90 -9.87 0.79
N THR A 280 5.03 -10.94 1.57
CA THR A 280 5.42 -10.86 2.97
C THR A 280 6.94 -10.93 3.11
N TYR A 281 7.52 -9.99 3.84
CA TYR A 281 8.96 -9.88 4.04
C TYR A 281 9.29 -9.54 5.49
N GLN A 282 10.56 -9.70 5.87
CA GLN A 282 11.05 -9.31 7.18
C GLN A 282 11.84 -8.01 7.12
N ASP A 283 11.70 -7.17 8.15
CA ASP A 283 12.53 -5.98 8.34
C ASP A 283 13.88 -6.30 9.01
N VAL A 284 14.68 -5.24 9.24
CA VAL A 284 15.96 -5.30 9.97
C VAL A 284 15.86 -5.93 11.36
N ASN A 285 14.68 -5.86 12.00
CA ASN A 285 14.40 -6.43 13.31
C ASN A 285 13.76 -7.83 13.23
N LYS A 286 13.65 -8.40 12.02
CA LYS A 286 12.97 -9.67 11.72
C LYS A 286 11.45 -9.64 11.93
N ASN A 287 10.86 -8.45 12.08
CA ASN A 287 9.42 -8.29 12.11
C ASN A 287 8.85 -8.45 10.70
N TYR A 288 7.68 -9.07 10.59
CA TYR A 288 7.02 -9.25 9.31
C TYR A 288 6.27 -8.00 8.86
N TRP A 289 6.33 -7.72 7.56
CA TRP A 289 5.59 -6.68 6.89
C TRP A 289 5.01 -7.26 5.61
N HIS A 290 3.95 -6.65 5.11
CA HIS A 290 3.32 -7.06 3.86
C HIS A 290 3.25 -5.86 2.93
N VAL A 291 3.87 -5.97 1.75
CA VAL A 291 3.74 -4.98 0.68
C VAL A 291 2.70 -5.48 -0.31
N SER A 292 1.81 -4.63 -0.81
CA SER A 292 0.80 -5.07 -1.78
C SER A 292 0.24 -3.91 -2.61
N THR A 293 -0.65 -4.25 -3.54
CA THR A 293 -1.26 -3.33 -4.49
C THR A 293 -2.41 -2.53 -3.87
N ILE A 294 -2.44 -1.22 -4.17
CA ILE A 294 -3.52 -0.27 -3.89
C ILE A 294 -4.19 0.12 -5.21
N GLY A 295 -5.52 0.09 -5.27
CA GLY A 295 -6.30 0.45 -6.46
C GLY A 295 -6.73 1.91 -6.47
N ILE A 296 -6.38 2.65 -7.53
CA ILE A 296 -6.95 3.97 -7.84
C ILE A 296 -7.99 3.81 -8.95
N CYS A 297 -7.58 3.21 -10.06
CA CYS A 297 -8.46 2.70 -11.10
C CYS A 297 -9.41 3.74 -11.73
N THR A 298 -8.96 5.00 -11.89
CA THR A 298 -9.83 6.10 -12.35
C THR A 298 -9.77 6.31 -13.86
N LYS A 299 -8.56 6.34 -14.42
CA LYS A 299 -8.35 6.50 -15.87
C LYS A 299 -8.28 5.16 -16.58
N ASN A 300 -7.88 4.13 -15.86
CA ASN A 300 -7.81 2.76 -16.34
C ASN A 300 -7.92 1.80 -15.16
N ASN A 301 -8.50 0.63 -15.35
CA ASN A 301 -8.68 -0.38 -14.29
C ASN A 301 -7.35 -0.83 -13.65
N PHE A 302 -6.19 -0.62 -14.30
CA PHE A 302 -4.86 -0.97 -13.78
C PHE A 302 -4.06 0.23 -13.25
N GLU A 303 -4.69 1.40 -13.04
CA GLU A 303 -4.09 2.54 -12.35
C GLU A 303 -3.91 2.24 -10.85
N ARG A 304 -2.69 1.95 -10.42
CA ARG A 304 -2.40 1.34 -9.13
C ARG A 304 -1.17 1.94 -8.43
N ARG A 305 -1.09 1.76 -7.11
CA ARG A 305 0.01 2.20 -6.22
C ARG A 305 0.41 1.07 -5.29
N LEU A 306 1.41 1.33 -4.44
CA LEU A 306 1.91 0.36 -3.48
C LEU A 306 1.64 0.81 -2.05
N GLY A 307 1.25 -0.15 -1.21
CA GLY A 307 1.14 0.03 0.24
C GLY A 307 2.05 -0.94 0.98
N ILE A 308 2.46 -0.56 2.19
CA ILE A 308 3.15 -1.42 3.14
C ILE A 308 2.36 -1.44 4.44
N TRP A 309 2.01 -2.63 4.92
CA TRP A 309 1.25 -2.83 6.17
C TRP A 309 2.03 -3.71 7.16
N PRO A 310 1.90 -3.44 8.47
CA PRO A 310 2.37 -4.38 9.50
C PRO A 310 1.72 -5.75 9.34
N ALA A 311 2.50 -6.83 9.39
CA ALA A 311 2.00 -8.19 9.30
C ALA A 311 2.70 -9.13 10.29
N GLY A 312 2.16 -10.30 10.53
CA GLY A 312 2.82 -11.26 11.42
C GLY A 312 1.93 -12.45 11.75
N PHE A 313 2.33 -13.12 12.84
CA PHE A 313 1.68 -14.33 13.32
C PHE A 313 1.24 -14.12 14.76
N ASP A 314 0.05 -14.59 15.10
CA ASP A 314 -0.41 -14.63 16.49
C ASP A 314 0.20 -15.83 17.25
N LYS A 315 -0.18 -15.97 18.52
CA LYS A 315 0.29 -17.07 19.38
C LYS A 315 -0.14 -18.47 18.94
N ASP A 316 -1.14 -18.58 18.05
CA ASP A 316 -1.67 -19.83 17.51
C ASP A 316 -1.20 -20.04 16.05
N ASP A 317 -0.17 -19.30 15.63
CA ASP A 317 0.42 -19.26 14.29
C ASP A 317 -0.55 -18.83 13.17
N VAL A 318 -1.57 -18.02 13.48
CA VAL A 318 -2.46 -17.40 12.49
C VAL A 318 -1.74 -16.21 11.88
N MET A 319 -1.56 -16.22 10.56
CA MET A 319 -1.00 -15.10 9.81
C MET A 319 -2.05 -14.01 9.62
N TYR A 320 -1.68 -12.75 9.86
CA TYR A 320 -2.56 -11.60 9.63
C TYR A 320 -1.78 -10.31 9.36
N SER A 321 -2.44 -9.36 8.70
CA SER A 321 -1.98 -8.01 8.46
C SER A 321 -2.86 -7.02 9.22
N ASN A 322 -2.26 -5.99 9.80
CA ASN A 322 -2.99 -4.91 10.45
C ASN A 322 -3.17 -3.74 9.47
N THR A 323 -4.39 -3.62 8.94
CA THR A 323 -4.74 -2.57 7.97
C THR A 323 -5.55 -1.43 8.60
N ALA A 324 -5.89 -1.52 9.89
CA ALA A 324 -6.63 -0.49 10.60
C ALA A 324 -5.78 0.78 10.71
N TYR A 325 -6.32 1.91 10.28
CA TYR A 325 -5.55 3.16 10.16
C TYR A 325 -4.28 3.00 9.29
N GLY A 326 -4.23 2.01 8.39
CA GLY A 326 -3.06 1.70 7.56
C GLY A 326 -2.72 2.74 6.50
N ASP A 327 -3.59 3.74 6.31
CA ASP A 327 -3.41 4.95 5.50
C ASP A 327 -3.25 6.20 6.38
N TYR A 328 -2.88 6.04 7.65
CA TYR A 328 -2.49 7.10 8.58
C TYR A 328 -1.01 6.93 8.98
N PRO A 329 -0.38 7.96 9.59
CA PRO A 329 1.02 7.90 9.99
C PRO A 329 1.35 6.70 10.88
N THR A 330 2.22 5.84 10.37
CA THR A 330 2.63 4.56 10.93
C THR A 330 4.13 4.57 11.19
N PHE A 331 4.57 4.08 12.35
CA PHE A 331 5.99 4.03 12.70
C PHE A 331 6.79 3.10 11.79
N LEU A 332 7.98 3.55 11.41
CA LEU A 332 8.97 2.79 10.66
C LEU A 332 9.67 1.75 11.55
N PRO A 333 10.28 0.69 10.97
CA PRO A 333 11.07 -0.29 11.71
C PRO A 333 12.15 0.30 12.63
N SER A 334 12.74 1.45 12.26
CA SER A 334 13.79 2.12 13.04
C SER A 334 13.35 2.51 14.44
N GLU A 335 12.04 2.68 14.67
CA GLU A 335 11.49 3.06 15.96
C GLU A 335 11.33 1.88 16.93
N ASN A 336 11.55 0.65 16.45
CA ASN A 336 11.48 -0.59 17.22
C ASN A 336 10.20 -0.69 18.08
N LYS A 337 9.08 -0.25 17.51
CA LYS A 337 7.75 -0.42 18.09
C LYS A 337 7.25 -1.82 17.77
N ASN A 338 6.39 -2.37 18.63
CA ASN A 338 5.62 -3.55 18.26
C ASN A 338 4.68 -3.14 17.12
N HIS A 339 4.98 -3.56 15.89
CA HIS A 339 4.24 -3.15 14.69
C HIS A 339 2.83 -3.76 14.63
N LEU A 340 2.57 -4.85 15.35
CA LEU A 340 1.23 -5.45 15.38
C LEU A 340 0.25 -4.67 16.27
N THR A 341 0.73 -4.04 17.36
CA THR A 341 -0.14 -3.37 18.35
C THR A 341 0.11 -1.87 18.55
N ASN A 342 1.31 -1.39 18.23
CA ASN A 342 1.78 -0.02 18.51
C ASN A 342 2.38 0.67 17.26
N HIS A 343 1.94 0.29 16.06
CA HIS A 343 2.43 0.89 14.81
C HIS A 343 1.82 2.27 14.53
N PHE A 344 0.55 2.48 14.87
CA PHE A 344 -0.14 3.74 14.60
C PHE A 344 0.36 4.84 15.53
N SER A 345 0.71 6.01 14.97
CA SER A 345 1.25 7.16 15.73
C SER A 345 0.23 7.83 16.65
N GLY A 346 -1.07 7.62 16.43
CA GLY A 346 -2.15 8.37 17.08
C GLY A 346 -2.35 9.78 16.51
N TRP A 347 -1.74 10.11 15.37
CA TRP A 347 -1.96 11.38 14.67
C TRP A 347 -3.16 11.25 13.74
N MET A 348 -4.20 12.04 14.01
CA MET A 348 -5.47 12.00 13.32
C MET A 348 -5.49 13.00 12.15
N LEU A 349 -6.32 12.72 11.15
CA LEU A 349 -6.57 13.63 10.04
C LEU A 349 -7.33 14.86 10.53
N LEU A 350 -6.78 16.04 10.28
CA LEU A 350 -7.29 17.31 10.80
C LEU A 350 -8.28 18.00 9.87
N ASN A 351 -8.28 17.64 8.59
CA ASN A 351 -8.96 18.41 7.56
C ASN A 351 -9.95 17.61 6.70
N TYR A 352 -10.42 16.45 7.17
CA TYR A 352 -11.49 15.70 6.52
C TYR A 352 -12.72 16.59 6.28
N ASN A 353 -13.10 16.72 5.01
CA ASN A 353 -14.25 17.47 4.51
C ASN A 353 -14.34 18.92 5.05
N LYS A 354 -13.19 19.55 5.32
CA LYS A 354 -13.12 20.94 5.79
C LYS A 354 -13.11 21.93 4.62
N PRO A 355 -13.36 23.23 4.88
CA PRO A 355 -13.35 24.24 3.82
C PRO A 355 -12.00 24.35 3.11
N VAL A 356 -12.07 24.46 1.78
CA VAL A 356 -10.90 24.63 0.90
C VAL A 356 -11.09 25.86 0.01
N GLN A 357 -10.03 26.65 -0.15
CA GLN A 357 -9.95 27.74 -1.13
C GLN A 357 -8.82 27.45 -2.12
N VAL A 358 -9.03 27.74 -3.39
CA VAL A 358 -8.05 27.45 -4.45
C VAL A 358 -7.85 28.66 -5.34
N SER A 359 -6.72 28.69 -6.05
CA SER A 359 -6.42 29.70 -7.07
C SER A 359 -7.35 29.60 -8.28
N SER A 360 -7.62 28.38 -8.73
CA SER A 360 -8.45 28.09 -9.91
C SER A 360 -8.98 26.65 -9.85
N THR A 361 -9.98 26.35 -10.68
CA THR A 361 -10.53 25.00 -10.83
C THR A 361 -10.69 24.66 -12.30
N LEU A 362 -10.21 23.49 -12.70
CA LEU A 362 -10.48 22.90 -14.00
C LEU A 362 -11.85 22.21 -13.98
N GLY A 363 -12.87 22.87 -14.53
CA GLY A 363 -14.18 22.25 -14.74
C GLY A 363 -14.77 21.58 -13.49
N GLY A 364 -15.02 20.26 -13.58
CA GLY A 364 -15.67 19.44 -12.54
C GLY A 364 -14.78 19.01 -11.38
N TYR A 365 -13.46 19.25 -11.40
CA TYR A 365 -12.52 18.81 -10.37
C TYR A 365 -12.56 19.73 -9.14
N GLN A 366 -13.63 19.62 -8.34
CA GLN A 366 -13.94 20.54 -7.24
C GLN A 366 -12.88 20.56 -6.13
N PRO A 367 -12.65 21.71 -5.45
CA PRO A 367 -11.64 21.84 -4.41
C PRO A 367 -11.72 20.82 -3.27
N ASN A 368 -12.95 20.47 -2.85
CA ASN A 368 -13.17 19.57 -1.73
C ASN A 368 -12.80 18.11 -2.02
N PHE A 369 -12.60 17.72 -3.28
CA PHE A 369 -12.06 16.39 -3.63
C PHE A 369 -10.62 16.17 -3.16
N ALA A 370 -9.89 17.22 -2.77
CA ALA A 370 -8.56 17.05 -2.18
C ALA A 370 -8.59 16.69 -0.68
N VAL A 371 -9.76 16.68 -0.05
CA VAL A 371 -9.92 16.47 1.41
C VAL A 371 -11.13 15.61 1.76
N ASP A 372 -11.65 14.82 0.82
CA ASP A 372 -12.82 13.95 1.00
C ASP A 372 -12.45 12.50 1.40
N GLU A 373 -11.16 12.22 1.57
CA GLU A 373 -10.60 10.90 1.89
C GLU A 373 -10.94 9.81 0.85
N ASP A 374 -11.02 10.18 -0.43
CA ASP A 374 -11.07 9.23 -1.54
C ASP A 374 -9.96 9.52 -2.56
N ILE A 375 -8.97 8.63 -2.68
CA ILE A 375 -7.85 8.81 -3.63
C ILE A 375 -8.30 8.82 -5.10
N LYS A 376 -9.53 8.33 -5.39
CA LYS A 376 -10.09 8.27 -6.74
C LYS A 376 -10.69 9.61 -7.20
N THR A 377 -10.95 10.53 -6.28
CA THR A 377 -11.37 11.90 -6.59
C THR A 377 -10.18 12.84 -6.44
N TYR A 378 -10.18 13.96 -7.17
CA TYR A 378 -9.13 14.98 -7.02
C TYR A 378 -9.59 16.35 -7.46
N TRP A 379 -9.00 17.38 -6.84
CA TRP A 379 -9.05 18.74 -7.35
C TRP A 379 -7.95 18.94 -8.40
N SER A 380 -8.22 19.76 -9.42
CA SER A 380 -7.19 20.25 -10.35
C SER A 380 -7.34 21.74 -10.56
N ALA A 381 -6.22 22.46 -10.47
CA ALA A 381 -6.10 23.80 -11.00
C ALA A 381 -6.26 23.81 -12.53
N GLN A 382 -6.55 24.97 -13.11
CA GLN A 382 -6.62 25.13 -14.58
C GLN A 382 -5.25 24.93 -15.25
N THR A 383 -4.17 25.22 -14.54
CA THR A 383 -2.80 25.16 -15.06
C THR A 383 -1.84 24.53 -14.04
N ALA A 384 -0.59 24.29 -14.46
CA ALA A 384 0.54 24.03 -13.55
C ALA A 384 1.40 25.30 -13.34
N SER A 385 0.85 26.49 -13.60
CA SER A 385 1.60 27.73 -13.49
C SER A 385 2.08 27.95 -12.06
N LYS A 386 3.27 28.53 -11.92
CA LYS A 386 3.79 29.00 -10.64
C LYS A 386 2.78 29.94 -9.99
N GLY A 387 2.42 29.68 -8.74
CA GLY A 387 1.48 30.47 -7.96
C GLY A 387 0.08 29.91 -7.87
N GLU A 388 -0.27 28.86 -8.62
CA GLU A 388 -1.48 28.08 -8.34
C GLU A 388 -1.39 27.55 -6.89
N PHE A 389 -2.50 27.56 -6.15
CA PHE A 389 -2.49 27.23 -4.73
C PHE A 389 -3.78 26.57 -4.26
N MET A 390 -3.67 25.90 -3.13
CA MET A 390 -4.78 25.43 -2.30
C MET A 390 -4.57 25.86 -0.85
N ILE A 391 -5.63 26.26 -0.17
CA ILE A 391 -5.68 26.59 1.25
C ILE A 391 -6.73 25.69 1.90
N THR A 392 -6.37 25.00 2.98
CA THR A 392 -7.32 24.27 3.83
C THR A 392 -7.47 25.00 5.18
N ASP A 393 -8.70 25.16 5.65
CA ASP A 393 -9.04 25.62 7.00
C ASP A 393 -9.29 24.40 7.89
N LEU A 394 -8.47 24.19 8.92
CA LEU A 394 -8.64 23.08 9.87
C LEU A 394 -9.88 23.25 10.77
N GLY A 395 -10.54 24.41 10.71
CA GLY A 395 -11.71 24.78 11.52
C GLY A 395 -11.34 25.35 12.89
N GLU A 396 -10.27 24.85 13.48
CA GLU A 396 -9.70 25.30 14.74
C GLU A 396 -8.16 25.40 14.65
N ARG A 397 -7.54 25.95 15.69
CA ARG A 397 -6.08 25.95 15.80
C ARG A 397 -5.64 24.58 16.34
N SER A 398 -4.97 23.79 15.51
CA SER A 398 -4.60 22.40 15.80
C SER A 398 -3.10 22.21 15.87
N THR A 399 -2.66 21.18 16.59
CA THR A 399 -1.28 20.71 16.55
C THR A 399 -1.08 19.87 15.29
N ILE A 400 -0.08 20.21 14.49
CA ILE A 400 0.25 19.53 13.24
C ILE A 400 1.58 18.81 13.43
N ASN A 401 1.59 17.53 13.10
CA ASN A 401 2.73 16.65 13.21
C ASN A 401 3.28 16.26 11.83
N ALA A 402 2.40 16.06 10.86
CA ALA A 402 2.79 15.63 9.53
C ALA A 402 1.79 16.07 8.46
N ILE A 403 2.24 16.06 7.20
CA ILE A 403 1.44 16.41 6.03
C ILE A 403 1.72 15.38 4.95
N GLN A 404 0.68 14.86 4.29
CA GLN A 404 0.82 14.08 3.06
C GLN A 404 0.21 14.85 1.89
N ILE A 405 0.94 14.92 0.78
CA ILE A 405 0.49 15.49 -0.49
C ILE A 405 0.40 14.35 -1.50
N ASN A 406 -0.82 14.01 -1.89
CA ASN A 406 -1.10 13.02 -2.93
C ASN A 406 -1.48 13.78 -4.20
N TYR A 407 -0.65 13.68 -5.23
CA TYR A 407 -0.88 14.29 -6.52
C TYR A 407 -1.73 13.40 -7.41
N ALA A 408 -2.56 14.02 -8.26
CA ALA A 408 -3.28 13.34 -9.33
C ALA A 408 -2.64 13.68 -10.69
N ASP A 409 -2.58 12.71 -11.59
CA ASP A 409 -1.87 12.86 -12.87
C ASP A 409 -2.70 13.61 -13.94
N GLN A 410 -3.28 14.77 -13.65
CA GLN A 410 -4.13 15.47 -14.63
C GLN A 410 -3.32 16.00 -15.83
N ASP A 411 -3.74 15.64 -17.06
CA ASP A 411 -3.13 16.07 -18.34
C ASP A 411 -1.61 15.84 -18.43
N VAL A 412 -1.14 14.78 -17.79
CA VAL A 412 0.22 14.27 -17.95
C VAL A 412 0.46 13.84 -19.40
N GLU A 413 1.69 14.05 -19.90
CA GLU A 413 2.09 13.66 -21.25
C GLU A 413 3.08 12.49 -21.29
N LEU A 414 3.65 12.11 -20.15
CA LEU A 414 4.70 11.10 -20.04
C LEU A 414 4.14 9.66 -20.05
N MET A 415 4.96 8.73 -20.55
CA MET A 415 4.74 7.28 -20.51
C MET A 415 6.05 6.58 -20.13
N GLY A 416 5.97 5.48 -19.39
CA GLY A 416 7.13 4.77 -18.86
C GLY A 416 7.90 5.54 -17.79
N LYS A 417 9.12 5.08 -17.49
CA LYS A 417 10.02 5.75 -16.53
C LYS A 417 10.84 6.82 -17.27
N PRO A 418 10.70 8.11 -16.91
CA PRO A 418 11.54 9.16 -17.51
C PRO A 418 12.98 9.08 -16.99
N GLU A 419 13.97 9.35 -17.84
CA GLU A 419 15.39 9.37 -17.43
C GLU A 419 15.70 10.51 -16.45
N THR A 420 14.99 11.63 -16.59
CA THR A 420 15.12 12.81 -15.73
C THR A 420 13.75 13.37 -15.40
N THR A 421 13.65 14.07 -14.28
CA THR A 421 12.42 14.72 -13.83
C THR A 421 12.70 16.16 -13.44
N LEU A 422 11.73 17.05 -13.68
CA LEU A 422 11.78 18.43 -13.17
C LEU A 422 11.47 18.51 -11.67
N GLY A 423 10.96 17.40 -11.10
CA GLY A 423 10.54 17.27 -9.72
C GLY A 423 9.24 18.01 -9.41
N HIS A 424 8.66 17.71 -8.25
CA HIS A 424 7.60 18.52 -7.67
C HIS A 424 8.23 19.63 -6.83
N LYS A 425 7.93 20.89 -7.15
CA LYS A 425 8.41 22.07 -6.41
C LYS A 425 7.23 22.85 -5.89
N TYR A 426 7.23 23.10 -4.59
CA TYR A 426 6.16 23.84 -3.92
C TYR A 426 6.67 24.52 -2.66
N ILE A 427 5.82 25.36 -2.07
CA ILE A 427 6.02 25.89 -0.73
C ILE A 427 4.75 25.68 0.07
N LEU A 428 4.88 25.10 1.26
CA LEU A 428 3.81 25.02 2.25
C LEU A 428 3.95 26.19 3.22
N TYR A 429 2.85 26.91 3.42
CA TYR A 429 2.74 27.95 4.44
C TYR A 429 1.73 27.56 5.50
N GLN A 430 1.90 28.13 6.69
CA GLN A 430 0.94 28.07 7.77
C GLN A 430 0.49 29.46 8.20
N SER A 431 -0.74 29.55 8.72
CA SER A 431 -1.32 30.77 9.26
C SER A 431 -2.34 30.45 10.37
N ASN A 432 -2.58 31.42 11.25
CA ASN A 432 -3.68 31.38 12.23
C ASN A 432 -4.89 32.23 11.80
N ASP A 433 -4.73 33.09 10.78
CA ASP A 433 -5.70 34.14 10.43
C ASP A 433 -5.96 34.27 8.91
N SER A 434 -5.42 33.34 8.12
CA SER A 434 -5.42 33.30 6.65
C SER A 434 -4.84 34.52 5.93
N LYS A 435 -4.21 35.45 6.66
CA LYS A 435 -3.64 36.69 6.15
C LYS A 435 -2.14 36.73 6.31
N ASN A 436 -1.65 36.38 7.50
CA ASN A 436 -0.23 36.36 7.84
C ASN A 436 0.30 34.94 7.66
N TRP A 437 1.13 34.75 6.63
CA TRP A 437 1.65 33.44 6.24
C TRP A 437 3.12 33.29 6.63
N LYS A 438 3.46 32.16 7.25
CA LYS A 438 4.84 31.75 7.54
C LYS A 438 5.16 30.49 6.75
N VAL A 439 6.36 30.43 6.17
CA VAL A 439 6.83 29.22 5.51
C VAL A 439 6.93 28.10 6.54
N LEU A 440 6.34 26.95 6.21
CA LEU A 440 6.41 25.72 6.99
C LEU A 440 7.39 24.73 6.35
N VAL A 441 7.26 24.50 5.05
CA VAL A 441 8.16 23.66 4.25
C VAL A 441 8.44 24.37 2.92
N ASP A 442 9.70 24.40 2.50
CA ASP A 442 10.12 24.97 1.22
C ASP A 442 10.80 23.89 0.36
N GLN A 443 10.06 23.40 -0.64
CA GLN A 443 10.57 22.49 -1.68
C GLN A 443 10.73 23.21 -3.02
N SER A 444 10.88 24.54 -3.04
CA SER A 444 10.99 25.32 -4.28
C SER A 444 12.22 24.98 -5.13
N LYS A 445 13.19 24.30 -4.55
CA LYS A 445 14.42 23.82 -5.21
C LYS A 445 14.51 22.29 -5.34
N SER A 446 13.47 21.56 -4.92
CA SER A 446 13.46 20.10 -5.01
C SER A 446 13.62 19.63 -6.46
N THR A 447 14.35 18.55 -6.66
CA THR A 447 14.46 17.84 -7.95
C THR A 447 13.87 16.44 -7.88
N LYS A 448 13.18 16.11 -6.77
CA LYS A 448 12.61 14.78 -6.55
C LYS A 448 11.22 14.68 -7.15
N ASP A 449 10.91 13.52 -7.72
CA ASP A 449 9.56 13.15 -8.07
C ASP A 449 8.89 12.46 -6.87
N VAL A 450 7.86 13.09 -6.29
CA VAL A 450 7.26 12.72 -5.00
C VAL A 450 5.73 12.72 -5.09
N PRO A 451 5.13 11.81 -5.87
CA PRO A 451 3.69 11.81 -6.14
C PRO A 451 2.81 11.57 -4.89
N HIS A 452 3.37 11.04 -3.80
CA HIS A 452 2.69 10.79 -2.53
C HIS A 452 3.50 11.30 -1.33
N GLU A 453 4.10 12.50 -1.43
CA GLU A 453 5.04 13.01 -0.44
C GLU A 453 4.43 13.04 0.97
N TYR A 454 5.06 12.31 1.90
CA TYR A 454 4.75 12.36 3.31
C TYR A 454 5.87 13.07 4.06
N ILE A 455 5.51 14.09 4.83
CA ILE A 455 6.42 15.02 5.50
C ILE A 455 6.12 14.98 7.00
N GLU A 456 6.97 14.31 7.77
CA GLU A 456 6.96 14.46 9.22
C GLU A 456 7.68 15.75 9.62
N LEU A 457 7.03 16.61 10.40
CA LEU A 457 7.65 17.84 10.88
C LEU A 457 8.67 17.52 11.96
N GLN A 458 9.88 18.11 11.84
CA GLN A 458 10.94 17.95 12.85
C GLN A 458 10.49 18.34 14.27
N SER A 459 9.57 19.29 14.36
CA SER A 459 8.88 19.65 15.59
C SER A 459 7.43 19.98 15.27
N PRO A 460 6.46 19.48 16.05
CA PRO A 460 5.06 19.81 15.83
C PRO A 460 4.86 21.32 15.86
N THR A 461 3.97 21.81 15.01
CA THR A 461 3.62 23.22 14.94
C THR A 461 2.13 23.41 15.21
N THR A 462 1.69 24.66 15.38
CA THR A 462 0.28 24.96 15.66
C THR A 462 -0.23 26.03 14.72
N ALA A 463 -1.22 25.68 13.91
CA ALA A 463 -1.85 26.56 12.93
C ALA A 463 -3.33 26.22 12.73
N ARG A 464 -4.06 27.11 12.05
CA ARG A 464 -5.44 26.86 11.60
C ARG A 464 -5.53 26.71 10.08
N TYR A 465 -4.69 27.39 9.33
CA TYR A 465 -4.72 27.38 7.86
C TYR A 465 -3.40 26.92 7.30
N LEU A 466 -3.46 26.00 6.33
CA LEU A 466 -2.31 25.51 5.59
C LEU A 466 -2.51 25.88 4.11
N LYS A 467 -1.46 26.41 3.47
CA LYS A 467 -1.48 26.80 2.07
C LYS A 467 -0.37 26.09 1.30
N LEU A 468 -0.74 25.28 0.33
CA LEU A 468 0.17 24.66 -0.63
C LEU A 468 0.23 25.53 -1.88
N VAL A 469 1.41 26.02 -2.24
CA VAL A 469 1.65 26.82 -3.45
C VAL A 469 2.51 26.05 -4.43
N ASN A 470 1.99 25.79 -5.61
CA ASN A 470 2.72 25.20 -6.71
C ASN A 470 3.79 26.16 -7.23
N ILE A 471 5.00 25.65 -7.40
CA ILE A 471 6.09 26.35 -8.10
C ILE A 471 6.36 25.70 -9.45
N GLN A 472 6.37 24.37 -9.50
CA GLN A 472 6.58 23.59 -10.72
C GLN A 472 6.07 22.15 -10.51
N MET A 473 5.32 21.65 -11.50
CA MET A 473 5.00 20.23 -11.63
C MET A 473 6.02 19.53 -12.53
N PRO A 474 6.31 18.22 -12.33
CA PRO A 474 7.16 17.48 -13.25
C PRO A 474 6.57 17.40 -14.67
N THR A 475 5.24 17.31 -14.76
CA THR A 475 4.42 17.35 -15.98
C THR A 475 2.95 17.49 -15.55
N GLY A 476 2.03 17.68 -16.51
CA GLY A 476 0.61 17.82 -16.23
C GLY A 476 0.25 19.09 -15.47
N LYS A 477 -0.97 19.11 -14.93
CA LYS A 477 -1.53 20.23 -14.14
C LYS A 477 -1.25 20.06 -12.65
N PHE A 478 -1.39 21.15 -11.90
CA PHE A 478 -1.36 21.07 -10.44
C PHE A 478 -2.68 20.48 -9.93
N ALA A 479 -2.66 19.18 -9.62
CA ALA A 479 -3.83 18.43 -9.18
C ALA A 479 -3.51 17.57 -7.96
N ILE A 480 -4.43 17.55 -7.00
CA ILE A 480 -4.27 16.96 -5.68
C ILE A 480 -5.46 16.05 -5.37
N SER A 481 -5.19 14.75 -5.18
CA SER A 481 -6.16 13.75 -4.71
C SER A 481 -6.22 13.65 -3.19
N GLY A 482 -5.24 14.22 -2.49
CA GLY A 482 -5.26 14.24 -1.03
C GLY A 482 -4.26 15.23 -0.46
N PHE A 483 -4.73 16.36 0.07
CA PHE A 483 -3.95 17.25 0.92
C PHE A 483 -4.27 16.93 2.38
N ARG A 484 -3.55 15.94 2.95
CA ARG A 484 -3.91 15.33 4.23
C ARG A 484 -3.03 15.89 5.34
N VAL A 485 -3.62 16.53 6.33
CA VAL A 485 -2.88 17.14 7.46
C VAL A 485 -3.11 16.31 8.71
N PHE A 486 -2.03 15.81 9.33
CA PHE A 486 -2.11 14.92 10.48
C PHE A 486 -1.60 15.58 11.76
N GLY A 487 -2.28 15.31 12.87
CA GLY A 487 -1.87 15.75 14.19
C GLY A 487 -2.97 15.56 15.24
N LYS A 488 -3.22 16.58 16.05
CA LYS A 488 -4.28 16.57 17.07
C LYS A 488 -5.03 17.91 17.11
N GLY A 489 -6.35 17.83 17.04
CA GLY A 489 -7.25 18.95 17.33
C GLY A 489 -7.24 19.35 18.81
N SER A 490 -8.13 20.26 19.18
CA SER A 490 -8.22 20.81 20.54
C SER A 490 -9.50 20.44 21.30
N SER A 491 -10.33 19.60 20.70
CA SER A 491 -11.63 19.18 21.22
C SER A 491 -11.60 17.74 21.76
N GLU A 492 -12.76 17.22 22.17
CA GLU A 492 -12.90 15.86 22.68
C GLU A 492 -12.91 14.82 21.54
N LYS A 493 -12.42 13.61 21.88
CA LYS A 493 -12.60 12.43 21.03
C LYS A 493 -14.06 11.96 21.05
N PRO A 494 -14.52 11.20 20.03
CA PRO A 494 -15.90 10.75 19.98
C PRO A 494 -16.27 9.81 21.13
N GLY A 495 -17.56 9.79 21.45
CA GLY A 495 -18.12 8.87 22.45
C GLY A 495 -18.19 7.41 21.97
N LEU A 496 -18.72 6.56 22.84
CA LEU A 496 -19.01 5.17 22.52
C LEU A 496 -20.09 5.08 21.44
N VAL A 497 -19.83 4.32 20.37
CA VAL A 497 -20.81 4.05 19.32
C VAL A 497 -22.04 3.34 19.90
N GLN A 498 -23.21 3.91 19.66
CA GLN A 498 -24.49 3.38 20.14
C GLN A 498 -25.21 2.61 19.03
N ASN A 499 -26.01 1.63 19.43
CA ASN A 499 -26.91 0.88 18.54
C ASN A 499 -26.21 0.25 17.32
N PHE A 500 -24.98 -0.24 17.49
CA PHE A 500 -24.29 -1.00 16.44
C PHE A 500 -24.94 -2.36 16.25
N VAL A 501 -25.43 -2.61 15.03
CA VAL A 501 -26.14 -3.83 14.64
C VAL A 501 -25.55 -4.38 13.33
N PRO A 502 -24.92 -5.56 13.36
CA PRO A 502 -24.63 -6.34 12.16
C PRO A 502 -25.86 -7.16 11.74
N LEU A 503 -26.52 -6.75 10.66
CA LEU A 503 -27.69 -7.44 10.10
C LEU A 503 -27.22 -8.51 9.10
N ARG A 504 -27.23 -9.77 9.53
CA ARG A 504 -26.82 -10.93 8.73
C ARG A 504 -27.90 -12.00 8.74
N SER A 505 -28.10 -12.65 7.60
CA SER A 505 -29.03 -13.78 7.50
C SER A 505 -28.54 -14.97 8.33
N GLY A 506 -29.40 -15.51 9.19
CA GLY A 506 -29.07 -16.69 9.97
C GLY A 506 -28.98 -17.96 9.10
N PRO A 507 -28.30 -19.02 9.57
CA PRO A 507 -28.03 -20.24 8.79
C PRO A 507 -29.28 -21.03 8.34
N LYS A 508 -30.45 -20.75 8.92
CA LYS A 508 -31.72 -21.43 8.63
C LYS A 508 -32.70 -20.58 7.82
N VAL A 509 -32.27 -19.42 7.35
CA VAL A 509 -33.09 -18.49 6.55
C VAL A 509 -32.48 -18.42 5.16
N GLU A 510 -33.33 -18.46 4.13
CA GLU A 510 -32.88 -18.22 2.75
C GLU A 510 -32.33 -16.80 2.63
N GLY A 511 -31.07 -16.68 2.21
CA GLY A 511 -30.40 -15.39 2.06
C GLY A 511 -28.92 -15.54 1.75
N GLU A 512 -28.30 -14.41 1.41
CA GLU A 512 -26.87 -14.34 1.11
C GLU A 512 -26.06 -14.12 2.41
N ARG A 513 -25.46 -15.18 2.96
CA ARG A 513 -24.72 -15.14 4.24
C ARG A 513 -23.30 -14.60 4.13
N ARG A 514 -22.78 -14.44 2.91
CA ARG A 514 -21.51 -13.73 2.66
C ARG A 514 -21.64 -12.21 2.84
N ASN A 515 -22.89 -11.73 2.99
CA ASN A 515 -23.22 -10.32 3.14
C ASN A 515 -23.65 -10.00 4.58
N VAL A 516 -23.33 -8.79 5.04
CA VAL A 516 -23.83 -8.20 6.29
C VAL A 516 -24.05 -6.71 6.09
N TRP A 517 -25.16 -6.20 6.59
CA TRP A 517 -25.43 -4.77 6.63
C TRP A 517 -25.20 -4.24 8.03
N PHE A 518 -24.17 -3.41 8.19
CA PHE A 518 -23.92 -2.72 9.44
C PHE A 518 -24.74 -1.44 9.50
N LYS A 519 -25.42 -1.22 10.63
CA LYS A 519 -26.05 0.07 10.97
C LYS A 519 -25.69 0.47 12.38
N TRP A 520 -25.54 1.78 12.61
CA TRP A 520 -25.35 2.33 13.94
C TRP A 520 -25.97 3.73 14.05
N GLN A 521 -26.07 4.21 15.29
CA GLN A 521 -26.44 5.59 15.54
C GLN A 521 -25.27 6.51 15.19
N GLN A 522 -25.53 7.54 14.39
CA GLN A 522 -24.53 8.56 14.10
C GLN A 522 -24.06 9.22 15.39
N GLU A 523 -22.76 9.13 15.65
CA GLU A 523 -22.05 9.91 16.66
C GLU A 523 -21.81 11.33 16.08
N PRO A 524 -22.29 12.41 16.72
CA PRO A 524 -22.27 13.76 16.13
C PRO A 524 -20.89 14.38 15.92
N SER A 525 -19.89 13.98 16.70
CA SER A 525 -18.52 14.47 16.68
C SER A 525 -17.56 13.58 15.87
N ALA A 526 -18.03 12.45 15.34
CA ALA A 526 -17.23 11.52 14.57
C ALA A 526 -17.07 11.97 13.12
N ASP A 527 -15.82 11.95 12.64
CA ASP A 527 -15.49 12.08 11.22
C ASP A 527 -15.70 10.73 10.51
N GLY A 528 -15.44 9.62 11.22
CA GLY A 528 -15.60 8.28 10.71
C GLY A 528 -15.57 7.20 11.78
N TYR A 529 -15.58 5.95 11.32
CA TYR A 529 -15.64 4.75 12.14
C TYR A 529 -14.68 3.69 11.60
N VAL A 530 -14.15 2.85 12.49
CA VAL A 530 -13.46 1.61 12.11
C VAL A 530 -14.26 0.42 12.64
N ILE A 531 -14.68 -0.45 11.73
CA ILE A 531 -15.36 -1.71 12.03
C ILE A 531 -14.31 -2.82 11.97
N TYR A 532 -14.11 -3.51 13.08
CA TYR A 532 -13.26 -4.69 13.20
C TYR A 532 -14.10 -5.96 13.05
N PHE A 533 -13.54 -6.99 12.41
CA PHE A 533 -14.21 -8.26 12.23
C PHE A 533 -13.26 -9.47 12.31
N GLY A 534 -13.81 -10.62 12.68
CA GLY A 534 -13.09 -11.89 12.72
C GLY A 534 -13.99 -13.06 13.11
N LYS A 535 -13.42 -14.28 13.12
CA LYS A 535 -14.18 -15.51 13.41
C LYS A 535 -14.14 -15.96 14.88
N SER A 536 -13.45 -15.19 15.73
CA SER A 536 -13.49 -15.34 17.19
C SER A 536 -13.45 -13.95 17.86
N PRO A 537 -14.00 -13.80 19.08
CA PRO A 537 -14.08 -12.50 19.75
C PRO A 537 -12.72 -11.92 20.14
N ASP A 538 -11.69 -12.76 20.23
CA ASP A 538 -10.31 -12.39 20.56
C ASP A 538 -9.40 -12.18 19.32
N LYS A 539 -9.92 -12.42 18.10
CA LYS A 539 -9.15 -12.37 16.85
C LYS A 539 -9.86 -11.57 15.76
N LEU A 540 -10.04 -10.29 16.03
CA LEU A 540 -10.65 -9.33 15.09
C LEU A 540 -9.58 -8.67 14.21
N TYR A 541 -8.97 -9.46 13.31
CA TYR A 541 -7.87 -8.99 12.45
C TYR A 541 -8.33 -8.14 11.26
N GLY A 542 -9.54 -8.36 10.76
CA GLY A 542 -10.09 -7.60 9.66
C GLY A 542 -10.54 -6.21 10.11
N SER A 543 -10.41 -5.21 9.24
CA SER A 543 -10.86 -3.84 9.53
C SER A 543 -11.47 -3.14 8.30
N ILE A 544 -12.44 -2.26 8.54
CA ILE A 544 -13.11 -1.45 7.52
C ILE A 544 -13.23 -0.03 8.06
N MET A 545 -12.57 0.93 7.40
CA MET A 545 -12.69 2.35 7.72
C MET A 545 -13.79 3.01 6.88
N VAL A 546 -14.70 3.71 7.55
CA VAL A 546 -15.89 4.34 6.93
C VAL A 546 -15.99 5.79 7.37
N TYR A 547 -16.04 6.72 6.42
CA TYR A 547 -16.16 8.16 6.69
C TYR A 547 -17.57 8.68 6.39
N GLY A 548 -18.07 9.61 7.21
CA GLY A 548 -19.30 10.37 6.91
C GLY A 548 -20.58 9.55 6.71
N LYS A 549 -20.61 8.29 7.14
CA LYS A 549 -21.75 7.37 7.04
C LYS A 549 -22.01 6.71 8.39
N ASN A 550 -23.24 6.27 8.59
CA ASN A 550 -23.67 5.46 9.74
C ASN A 550 -24.15 4.05 9.35
N GLU A 551 -23.78 3.62 8.14
CA GLU A 551 -24.03 2.28 7.63
C GLU A 551 -22.93 1.83 6.67
N TYR A 552 -22.78 0.53 6.51
CA TYR A 552 -21.88 -0.08 5.53
C TYR A 552 -22.40 -1.47 5.14
N TYR A 553 -22.42 -1.76 3.83
CA TYR A 553 -22.83 -3.06 3.30
C TYR A 553 -21.58 -3.85 2.92
N PHE A 554 -21.29 -4.93 3.66
CA PHE A 554 -20.08 -5.71 3.50
C PHE A 554 -20.38 -7.10 2.95
N ASN A 555 -19.67 -7.50 1.91
CA ASN A 555 -19.92 -8.72 1.14
C ASN A 555 -18.75 -9.72 1.18
N GLY A 556 -17.77 -9.48 2.05
CA GLY A 556 -16.54 -10.27 2.13
C GLY A 556 -16.55 -11.39 3.17
N LEU A 557 -17.70 -11.74 3.76
CA LEU A 557 -17.75 -12.79 4.79
C LEU A 557 -17.76 -14.19 4.18
N ASP A 558 -17.29 -15.18 4.93
CA ASP A 558 -17.47 -16.58 4.60
C ASP A 558 -18.89 -17.03 4.95
N ARG A 559 -19.50 -17.78 4.03
CA ARG A 559 -20.91 -18.15 4.05
C ARG A 559 -21.28 -18.98 5.28
N SER A 560 -20.45 -19.93 5.66
CA SER A 560 -20.75 -20.94 6.68
C SER A 560 -20.40 -20.46 8.09
N ASP A 561 -19.40 -19.60 8.21
CA ASP A 561 -18.80 -19.24 9.48
C ASP A 561 -19.57 -18.19 10.27
N VAL A 562 -19.39 -18.24 11.60
CA VAL A 562 -19.82 -17.20 12.54
C VAL A 562 -18.80 -16.07 12.56
N TYR A 563 -19.28 -14.83 12.61
CA TYR A 563 -18.42 -13.66 12.73
C TYR A 563 -18.71 -12.84 13.99
N TYR A 564 -17.68 -12.15 14.44
CA TYR A 564 -17.69 -11.21 15.55
C TYR A 564 -17.29 -9.84 15.01
N PHE A 565 -17.99 -8.80 15.46
CA PHE A 565 -17.81 -7.43 15.00
C PHE A 565 -17.66 -6.49 16.18
N GLN A 566 -16.82 -5.48 16.01
CA GLN A 566 -16.64 -4.40 16.97
C GLN A 566 -16.45 -3.09 16.21
N ILE A 567 -16.93 -1.97 16.73
CA ILE A 567 -16.81 -0.67 16.07
C ILE A 567 -16.29 0.38 17.04
N GLU A 568 -15.48 1.31 16.54
CA GLU A 568 -15.10 2.53 17.24
C GLU A 568 -15.27 3.75 16.32
N ALA A 569 -15.59 4.90 16.93
CA ALA A 569 -15.66 6.17 16.24
C ALA A 569 -14.34 6.92 16.37
N PHE A 570 -13.99 7.75 15.39
CA PHE A 570 -12.81 8.60 15.46
C PHE A 570 -13.10 9.99 14.87
N ASN A 571 -12.30 10.97 15.30
CA ASN A 571 -12.26 12.31 14.72
C ASN A 571 -10.85 12.89 14.77
N ASN A 572 -10.69 14.15 14.36
CA ASN A 572 -9.43 14.90 14.41
C ASN A 572 -8.76 15.00 15.81
N ASN A 573 -9.43 14.63 16.90
CA ASN A 573 -8.90 14.65 18.28
C ASN A 573 -8.48 13.27 18.79
N GLY A 574 -8.96 12.19 18.17
CA GLY A 574 -8.56 10.83 18.53
C GLY A 574 -9.61 9.76 18.24
N ILE A 575 -9.37 8.60 18.81
CA ILE A 575 -10.20 7.40 18.70
C ILE A 575 -11.01 7.23 19.99
N GLY A 576 -12.32 7.11 19.85
CA GLY A 576 -13.26 6.82 20.92
C GLY A 576 -13.13 5.40 21.48
N PRO A 577 -13.92 5.03 22.51
CA PRO A 577 -13.92 3.66 23.01
C PRO A 577 -14.55 2.69 22.00
N LYS A 578 -14.03 1.46 21.96
CA LYS A 578 -14.62 0.36 21.21
C LYS A 578 -15.97 -0.06 21.79
N SER A 579 -16.91 -0.40 20.92
CA SER A 579 -18.20 -0.98 21.30
C SER A 579 -18.04 -2.35 21.96
N GLU A 580 -19.13 -2.86 22.53
CA GLU A 580 -19.23 -4.30 22.79
C GLU A 580 -19.06 -5.10 21.48
N ILE A 581 -18.52 -6.30 21.60
CA ILE A 581 -18.44 -7.24 20.49
C ILE A 581 -19.84 -7.79 20.20
N LYS A 582 -20.26 -7.73 18.94
CA LYS A 582 -21.51 -8.30 18.44
C LYS A 582 -21.21 -9.55 17.63
N LYS A 583 -21.84 -10.66 17.99
CA LYS A 583 -21.81 -11.92 17.23
C LYS A 583 -22.90 -11.91 16.16
N ALA A 584 -22.58 -12.34 14.94
CA ALA A 584 -23.56 -12.63 13.90
C ALA A 584 -23.34 -14.05 13.39
N GLU A 585 -24.36 -14.90 13.55
CA GLU A 585 -24.34 -16.29 13.10
C GLU A 585 -24.68 -16.41 11.63
#